data_AF-A0A7Y4A696-F1
#
_entry.id   AF-A0A7Y4A696-F1
#
_cell.length_a   1.000
_cell.length_b   1.000
_cell.length_c   1.000
_cell.angle_alpha   90.00
_cell.angle_beta   90.00
_cell.angle_gamma   90.00
#
_symmetry.space_group_name_H-M   'P 1'
#
loop_
_entity.id
_entity.type
_entity.pdbx_description
1 polymer ?
#
loop_
_entity_poly.entity_id
_entity_poly.type
_entity_poly.pdbx_seq_one_letter_code
_entity_poly.pdbx_strand_id
1 'polypeptide(L)'
;MNKYYIGVAAILGIVIGGGIALAKDTQVNRHFNSNTILHIGGEDSEVTASLPVRFELTLKENGTYDVFSMLPRSQVGFSGKGSYAFDADGVMFIHDMHTPLDLDNAKDGLIEQLFVRPGSFDGMMQLVQVSDHESILIGQKAALLLKE
;
A
#
# COMPACT_ATOMS: atom_id res chain seq x y z
N MET A 1 24.90 46.29 -22.61
CA MET A 1 24.12 46.22 -21.35
C MET A 1 23.16 45.01 -21.23
N ASN A 2 23.17 44.04 -22.16
CA ASN A 2 22.14 42.98 -22.19
C ASN A 2 22.60 41.59 -21.69
N LYS A 3 23.91 41.36 -21.54
CA LYS A 3 24.45 40.02 -21.19
C LYS A 3 24.34 39.69 -19.68
N TYR A 4 24.35 40.71 -18.83
CA TYR A 4 24.24 40.54 -17.37
C TYR A 4 22.82 40.14 -16.92
N TYR A 5 21.78 40.71 -17.54
CA TYR A 5 20.38 40.35 -17.22
C TYR A 5 20.02 38.92 -17.61
N ILE A 6 20.57 38.44 -18.73
CA ILE A 6 20.36 37.05 -19.19
C ILE A 6 21.04 36.06 -18.23
N GLY A 7 22.26 36.36 -17.78
CA GLY A 7 22.97 35.52 -16.80
C GLY A 7 22.25 35.43 -15.46
N VAL A 8 21.73 36.56 -14.96
CA VAL A 8 20.98 36.60 -13.69
C VAL A 8 19.64 35.85 -13.81
N ALA A 9 18.93 36.00 -14.93
CA ALA A 9 17.68 35.27 -15.18
C ALA A 9 17.89 33.76 -15.28
N ALA A 10 18.98 33.31 -15.92
CA ALA A 10 19.31 31.89 -16.03
C ALA A 10 19.63 31.26 -14.66
N ILE A 11 20.39 31.96 -13.80
CA ILE A 11 20.72 31.48 -12.46
C ILE A 11 19.47 31.42 -11.57
N LEU A 12 18.62 32.45 -11.61
CA LEU A 12 17.34 32.44 -10.90
C LEU A 12 16.42 31.31 -11.39
N GLY A 13 16.36 31.06 -12.69
CA GLY A 13 15.60 29.95 -13.26
C GLY A 13 16.06 28.58 -12.76
N ILE A 14 17.37 28.38 -12.63
CA ILE A 14 17.96 27.13 -12.10
C ILE A 14 17.68 26.99 -10.59
N VAL A 15 17.81 28.07 -9.82
CA VAL A 15 17.56 28.04 -8.37
C VAL A 15 16.08 27.81 -8.06
N ILE A 16 15.17 28.48 -8.79
CA ILE A 16 13.73 28.32 -8.63
C ILE A 16 13.29 26.95 -9.15
N GLY A 17 13.79 26.51 -10.30
CA GLY A 17 13.51 25.19 -10.86
C GLY A 17 14.01 24.05 -9.97
N GLY A 18 15.22 24.19 -9.41
CA GLY A 18 15.79 23.24 -8.45
C GLY A 18 15.03 23.23 -7.12
N GLY A 19 14.62 24.39 -6.61
CA GLY A 19 13.80 24.50 -5.41
C GLY A 19 12.43 23.85 -5.56
N ILE A 20 11.76 24.03 -6.71
CA ILE A 20 10.48 23.39 -7.01
C ILE A 20 10.63 21.88 -7.21
N ALA A 21 11.73 21.41 -7.81
CA ALA A 21 12.01 19.99 -7.99
C ALA A 21 12.28 19.27 -6.66
N LEU A 22 12.92 19.95 -5.70
CA LEU A 22 13.13 19.42 -4.35
C LEU A 22 11.87 19.53 -3.46
N ALA A 23 10.96 20.45 -3.78
CA ALA A 23 9.67 20.63 -3.09
C ALA A 23 8.54 19.76 -3.64
N LYS A 24 8.77 19.02 -4.74
CA LYS A 24 7.89 17.91 -5.12
C LYS A 24 8.16 16.73 -4.18
N ASP A 25 7.79 16.93 -2.92
CA ASP A 25 7.26 15.83 -2.13
C ASP A 25 6.19 15.18 -3.01
N THR A 26 6.31 13.88 -3.22
CA THR A 26 5.38 13.09 -3.99
C THR A 26 4.07 13.07 -3.20
N GLN A 27 3.28 14.15 -3.29
CA GLN A 27 2.02 14.32 -2.59
C GLN A 27 1.01 13.39 -3.24
N VAL A 28 0.86 12.20 -2.66
CA VAL A 28 -0.06 11.18 -3.13
C VAL A 28 -1.33 11.30 -2.29
N ASN A 29 -2.31 12.07 -2.79
CA ASN A 29 -3.70 11.95 -2.38
C ASN A 29 -4.40 10.99 -3.36
N ARG A 30 -4.40 9.70 -3.05
CA ARG A 30 -4.97 8.68 -3.94
C ARG A 30 -5.87 7.74 -3.16
N HIS A 31 -7.04 7.51 -3.72
CA HIS A 31 -7.98 6.52 -3.24
C HIS A 31 -8.06 5.38 -4.26
N PHE A 32 -7.78 4.17 -3.80
CA PHE A 32 -7.84 2.94 -4.56
C PHE A 32 -9.00 2.10 -4.03
N ASN A 33 -9.85 1.63 -4.92
CA ASN A 33 -10.93 0.71 -4.59
C ASN A 33 -10.89 -0.44 -5.60
N SER A 34 -10.83 -1.67 -5.10
CA SER A 34 -10.72 -2.86 -5.93
C SER A 34 -11.53 -4.02 -5.35
N ASN A 35 -12.27 -4.68 -6.23
CA ASN A 35 -12.77 -6.03 -5.99
C ASN A 35 -11.82 -6.98 -6.72
N THR A 36 -10.85 -7.52 -5.99
CA THR A 36 -9.72 -8.28 -6.54
C THR A 36 -9.69 -9.71 -6.01
N ILE A 37 -8.71 -10.48 -6.45
CA ILE A 37 -8.40 -11.81 -5.96
C ILE A 37 -7.04 -11.73 -5.27
N LEU A 38 -7.02 -12.05 -3.97
CA LEU A 38 -5.77 -12.28 -3.24
C LEU A 38 -5.28 -13.69 -3.57
N HIS A 39 -4.11 -13.79 -4.17
CA HIS A 39 -3.43 -15.04 -4.41
C HIS A 39 -2.44 -15.32 -3.27
N ILE A 40 -2.59 -16.49 -2.63
CA ILE A 40 -1.70 -16.97 -1.59
C ILE A 40 -0.86 -18.08 -2.22
N GLY A 41 0.45 -17.85 -2.35
CA GLY A 41 1.40 -18.81 -2.90
C GLY A 41 2.45 -19.25 -1.88
N GLY A 42 2.97 -20.46 -2.05
CA GLY A 42 4.17 -20.94 -1.36
C GLY A 42 5.46 -20.60 -2.13
N GLU A 43 6.61 -20.98 -1.55
CA GLU A 43 7.95 -20.72 -2.10
C GLU A 43 8.14 -21.27 -3.53
N ASP A 44 7.44 -22.35 -3.88
CA ASP A 44 7.48 -22.98 -5.21
C ASP A 44 6.52 -22.35 -6.24
N SER A 45 5.97 -21.16 -5.96
CA SER A 45 5.07 -20.40 -6.86
C SER A 45 3.74 -21.08 -7.21
N GLU A 46 3.41 -22.21 -6.61
CA GLU A 46 2.07 -22.79 -6.71
C GLU A 46 1.09 -21.96 -5.88
N VAL A 47 0.08 -21.40 -6.55
CA VAL A 47 -1.04 -20.71 -5.90
C VAL A 47 -1.79 -21.73 -5.04
N THR A 48 -1.58 -21.64 -3.74
CA THR A 48 -2.16 -22.54 -2.73
C THR A 48 -3.61 -22.17 -2.43
N ALA A 49 -3.96 -20.88 -2.52
CA ALA A 49 -5.33 -20.41 -2.38
C ALA A 49 -5.57 -19.11 -3.16
N SER A 50 -6.82 -18.89 -3.57
CA SER A 50 -7.27 -17.63 -4.17
C SER A 50 -8.54 -17.17 -3.48
N LEU A 51 -8.53 -15.96 -2.95
CA LEU A 51 -9.62 -15.42 -2.13
C LEU A 51 -10.16 -14.16 -2.78
N PRO A 52 -11.47 -14.07 -3.09
CA PRO A 52 -12.07 -12.81 -3.47
C PRO A 52 -11.98 -11.82 -2.31
N VAL A 53 -11.44 -10.63 -2.58
CA VAL A 53 -11.24 -9.56 -1.60
C VAL A 53 -11.84 -8.27 -2.12
N ARG A 54 -12.59 -7.58 -1.26
CA ARG A 54 -12.87 -6.16 -1.42
C ARG A 54 -11.80 -5.39 -0.66
N PHE A 55 -11.07 -4.55 -1.36
CA PHE A 55 -9.93 -3.81 -0.82
C PHE A 55 -10.06 -2.33 -1.16
N GLU A 56 -9.88 -1.48 -0.15
CA GLU A 56 -9.84 -0.03 -0.31
C GLU A 56 -8.60 0.51 0.41
N LEU A 57 -7.83 1.36 -0.27
CA LEU A 57 -6.64 2.01 0.27
C LEU A 57 -6.69 3.49 -0.06
N THR A 58 -6.54 4.32 0.96
CA THR A 58 -6.43 5.77 0.81
C THR A 58 -5.07 6.21 1.28
N LEU A 59 -4.24 6.72 0.37
CA LEU A 59 -2.98 7.39 0.69
C LEU A 59 -3.26 8.89 0.84
N LYS A 60 -2.88 9.47 1.98
CA LYS A 60 -3.05 10.88 2.29
C LYS A 60 -1.74 11.63 2.11
N GLU A 61 -1.85 12.93 1.89
CA GLU A 61 -0.70 13.83 1.65
C GLU A 61 0.22 13.98 2.86
N ASN A 62 -0.30 13.73 4.07
CA ASN A 62 0.47 13.82 5.31
C ASN A 62 1.29 12.55 5.62
N GLY A 63 1.48 11.66 4.64
CA GLY A 63 2.22 10.40 4.81
C GLY A 63 1.47 9.35 5.62
N THR A 64 0.14 9.48 5.78
CA THR A 64 -0.70 8.48 6.44
C THR A 64 -1.63 7.77 5.47
N TYR A 65 -2.03 6.55 5.80
CA TYR A 65 -2.98 5.78 5.01
C TYR A 65 -4.16 5.30 5.84
N ASP A 66 -5.29 5.10 5.17
CA ASP A 66 -6.39 4.28 5.67
C ASP A 66 -6.55 3.06 4.75
N VAL A 67 -6.83 1.90 5.34
CA VAL A 67 -7.06 0.65 4.61
C VAL A 67 -8.35 0.00 5.10
N PHE A 68 -9.07 -0.60 4.17
CA PHE A 68 -10.19 -1.49 4.44
C PHE A 68 -10.02 -2.74 3.58
N SER A 69 -10.17 -3.92 4.18
CA SER A 69 -10.03 -5.18 3.47
C SER A 69 -11.03 -6.19 3.99
N MET A 70 -11.73 -6.88 3.11
CA MET A 70 -12.80 -7.80 3.47
C MET A 70 -12.86 -8.99 2.52
N LEU A 71 -13.02 -10.19 3.09
CA LEU A 71 -13.40 -11.44 2.42
C LEU A 71 -14.93 -11.53 2.38
N PRO A 72 -15.59 -11.18 1.25
CA PRO A 72 -17.06 -11.00 1.24
C PRO A 72 -17.81 -12.31 1.52
N ARG A 73 -17.24 -13.46 1.13
CA ARG A 73 -17.85 -14.79 1.33
C ARG A 73 -17.76 -15.30 2.77
N SER A 74 -16.72 -14.88 3.49
CA SER A 74 -16.47 -15.30 4.87
C SER A 74 -16.94 -14.26 5.88
N GLN A 75 -17.40 -13.08 5.43
CA GLN A 75 -17.79 -11.94 6.27
C GLN A 75 -16.70 -11.59 7.28
N VAL A 76 -15.45 -11.60 6.82
CA VAL A 76 -14.25 -11.41 7.65
C VAL A 76 -13.45 -10.29 7.03
N GLY A 77 -13.02 -9.33 7.83
CA GLY A 77 -12.24 -8.22 7.34
C GLY A 77 -11.65 -7.37 8.44
N PHE A 78 -10.95 -6.33 8.05
CA PHE A 78 -10.42 -5.32 8.95
C PHE A 78 -10.47 -3.95 8.30
N SER A 79 -10.48 -2.93 9.14
CA SER A 79 -10.05 -1.59 8.77
C SER A 79 -8.80 -1.24 9.55
N GLY A 80 -8.00 -0.32 9.01
CA GLY A 80 -6.81 0.12 9.69
C GLY A 80 -6.30 1.44 9.17
N LYS A 81 -5.32 1.99 9.88
CA LYS A 81 -4.60 3.19 9.48
C LYS A 81 -3.17 3.15 10.00
N GLY A 82 -2.32 3.92 9.37
CA GLY A 82 -0.93 4.04 9.77
C GLY A 82 -0.18 5.08 8.95
N SER A 83 1.15 4.95 8.93
CA SER A 83 2.03 5.76 8.10
C SER A 83 2.57 4.95 6.93
N TYR A 84 2.92 5.63 5.84
CA TYR A 84 3.56 5.01 4.70
C TYR A 84 4.75 5.84 4.21
N ALA A 85 5.74 5.16 3.65
CA ALA A 85 6.89 5.78 3.02
C ALA A 85 7.20 5.07 1.70
N PHE A 86 7.53 5.84 0.67
CA PHE A 86 8.05 5.29 -0.57
C PHE A 86 9.54 5.03 -0.44
N ASP A 87 9.99 3.91 -0.97
CA ASP A 87 11.40 3.54 -1.14
C ASP A 87 11.66 3.18 -2.62
N ALA A 88 12.92 3.05 -3.03
CA ALA A 88 13.31 2.67 -4.38
C ALA A 88 12.68 1.34 -4.85
N ASP A 89 12.42 0.44 -3.90
CA ASP A 89 11.91 -0.91 -4.16
C ASP A 89 10.38 -1.05 -3.95
N GLY A 90 9.69 -0.03 -3.43
CA GLY A 90 8.25 -0.12 -3.17
C GLY A 90 7.68 0.87 -2.15
N VAL A 91 6.67 0.42 -1.42
CA VAL A 91 5.99 1.20 -0.38
C VAL A 91 6.06 0.44 0.93
N MET A 92 6.60 1.09 1.96
CA MET A 92 6.59 0.58 3.33
C MET A 92 5.32 1.08 4.03
N PHE A 93 4.51 0.14 4.54
CA PHE A 93 3.35 0.45 5.38
C PHE A 93 3.66 0.12 6.85
N ILE A 94 3.54 1.12 7.71
CA ILE A 94 3.72 0.99 9.17
C ILE A 94 2.36 1.19 9.81
N HIS A 95 1.85 0.13 10.43
CA HIS A 95 0.47 0.08 10.91
C HIS A 95 0.37 0.65 12.34
N ASP A 96 -0.54 1.61 12.56
CA ASP A 96 -0.76 2.23 13.88
C ASP A 96 -1.99 1.65 14.58
N MET A 97 -3.08 1.45 13.83
CA MET A 97 -4.36 1.01 14.38
C MET A 97 -4.99 -0.04 13.47
N HIS A 98 -5.32 -1.19 14.05
CA HIS A 98 -5.96 -2.32 13.39
C HIS A 98 -7.28 -2.65 14.07
N THR A 99 -8.38 -2.62 13.31
CA THR A 99 -9.72 -2.87 13.82
C THR A 99 -10.36 -3.97 12.99
N PRO A 100 -10.45 -5.21 13.52
CA PRO A 100 -11.24 -6.26 12.89
C PRO A 100 -12.69 -5.80 12.70
N LEU A 101 -13.31 -6.19 11.59
CA LEU A 101 -14.73 -5.93 11.37
C LEU A 101 -15.55 -6.94 12.18
N ASP A 102 -16.48 -6.44 12.98
CA ASP A 102 -17.48 -7.25 13.66
C ASP A 102 -18.68 -7.42 12.71
N LEU A 103 -18.77 -8.58 12.08
CA LEU A 103 -19.78 -8.89 11.06
C LEU A 103 -20.54 -10.15 11.46
N ASP A 104 -21.86 -10.10 11.28
CA ASP A 104 -22.74 -11.23 11.55
C ASP A 104 -22.35 -12.44 10.68
N ASN A 105 -22.19 -13.61 11.30
CA ASN A 105 -21.80 -14.87 10.66
C ASN A 105 -20.35 -14.92 10.10
N ALA A 106 -19.43 -14.16 10.69
CA ALA A 106 -18.00 -14.28 10.39
C ALA A 106 -17.53 -15.73 10.54
N LYS A 107 -16.81 -16.25 9.53
CA LYS A 107 -16.17 -17.56 9.60
C LYS A 107 -14.86 -17.47 10.38
N ASP A 108 -14.60 -18.48 11.21
CA ASP A 108 -13.39 -18.55 12.03
C ASP A 108 -12.41 -19.64 11.53
N GLY A 109 -12.08 -19.60 10.23
CA GLY A 109 -11.11 -20.49 9.62
C GLY A 109 -9.66 -20.01 9.78
N LEU A 110 -8.68 -20.90 9.62
CA LEU A 110 -7.26 -20.54 9.71
C LEU A 110 -6.87 -19.42 8.74
N ILE A 111 -7.39 -19.47 7.51
CA ILE A 111 -7.13 -18.46 6.47
C ILE A 111 -7.74 -17.11 6.88
N GLU A 112 -8.98 -17.11 7.35
CA GLU A 112 -9.69 -15.94 7.85
C GLU A 112 -8.93 -15.28 9.01
N GLN A 113 -8.46 -16.07 9.98
CA GLN A 113 -7.67 -15.60 11.11
C GLN A 113 -6.34 -14.97 10.68
N LEU A 114 -5.64 -15.59 9.71
CA LEU A 114 -4.41 -15.01 9.16
C LEU A 114 -4.66 -13.71 8.40
N PHE A 115 -5.81 -13.61 7.73
CA PHE A 115 -6.19 -12.41 6.98
C PHE A 115 -6.52 -11.21 7.87
N VAL A 116 -7.18 -11.41 9.01
CA VAL A 116 -7.54 -10.32 9.94
C VAL A 116 -6.53 -10.08 11.05
N ARG A 117 -5.43 -10.83 11.08
CA ARG A 117 -4.40 -10.64 12.09
C ARG A 117 -3.83 -9.21 12.02
N PRO A 118 -3.56 -8.56 13.16
CA PRO A 118 -2.77 -7.33 13.18
C PRO A 118 -1.44 -7.54 12.43
N GLY A 119 -1.12 -6.62 11.53
CA GLY A 119 0.01 -6.80 10.62
C GLY A 119 -0.28 -7.75 9.46
N SER A 120 -1.53 -7.89 9.01
CA SER A 120 -1.84 -8.55 7.74
C SER A 120 -1.67 -7.63 6.52
N PHE A 121 -1.48 -6.32 6.74
CA PHE A 121 -1.23 -5.30 5.70
C PHE A 121 0.04 -4.46 5.95
N ASP A 122 0.80 -4.72 7.01
CA ASP A 122 2.07 -4.04 7.27
C ASP A 122 3.22 -4.57 6.41
N GLY A 123 4.32 -3.81 6.39
CA GLY A 123 5.60 -4.22 5.81
C GLY A 123 5.91 -3.58 4.46
N MET A 124 7.05 -3.98 3.89
CA MET A 124 7.47 -3.55 2.56
C MET A 124 6.64 -4.27 1.51
N MET A 125 6.05 -3.50 0.60
CA MET A 125 5.29 -4.02 -0.53
C MET A 125 5.85 -3.47 -1.83
N GLN A 126 6.14 -4.37 -2.76
CA GLN A 126 6.56 -4.00 -4.10
C GLN A 126 5.34 -3.55 -4.90
N LEU A 127 5.45 -2.41 -5.58
CA LEU A 127 4.44 -1.92 -6.49
C LEU A 127 4.84 -2.28 -7.92
N VAL A 128 4.06 -3.14 -8.58
CA VAL A 128 4.28 -3.53 -9.97
C VAL A 128 3.20 -2.87 -10.83
N GLN A 129 3.61 -1.98 -11.72
CA GLN A 129 2.69 -1.35 -12.66
C GLN A 129 2.34 -2.32 -13.79
N VAL A 130 1.04 -2.56 -14.00
CA VAL A 130 0.54 -3.46 -15.06
C VAL A 130 0.08 -2.65 -16.27
N SER A 131 -0.51 -1.48 -16.03
CA SER A 131 -0.94 -0.53 -17.06
C SER A 131 -0.85 0.91 -16.53
N ASP A 132 -1.22 1.91 -17.35
CA ASP A 132 -1.20 3.32 -16.94
C ASP A 132 -2.08 3.62 -15.70
N HIS A 133 -3.05 2.74 -15.41
CA HIS A 133 -4.04 2.93 -14.34
C HIS A 133 -4.16 1.73 -13.40
N GLU A 134 -3.38 0.66 -13.59
CA GLU A 134 -3.45 -0.54 -12.77
C GLU A 134 -2.09 -0.88 -12.20
N SER A 135 -2.08 -1.26 -10.93
CA SER A 135 -0.88 -1.68 -10.22
C SER A 135 -1.21 -2.84 -9.31
N ILE A 136 -0.27 -3.76 -9.20
CA ILE A 136 -0.30 -4.87 -8.27
C ILE A 136 0.58 -4.48 -7.08
N LEU A 137 0.04 -4.68 -5.89
CA LEU A 137 0.79 -4.55 -4.65
C LEU A 137 1.18 -5.95 -4.18
N ILE A 138 2.48 -6.23 -4.14
CA ILE A 138 3.03 -7.54 -3.78
C ILE A 138 3.68 -7.41 -2.40
N GLY A 139 3.05 -8.01 -1.40
CA GLY A 139 3.63 -8.16 -0.06
C GLY A 139 4.14 -9.58 0.18
N GLN A 140 5.09 -9.74 1.10
CA GLN A 140 5.54 -11.03 1.59
C GLN A 140 5.17 -11.18 3.05
N LYS A 141 4.50 -12.28 3.42
CA LYS A 141 4.19 -12.61 4.82
C LYS A 141 4.49 -14.08 5.09
N ALA A 142 5.03 -14.35 6.28
CA ALA A 142 5.36 -15.70 6.73
C ALA A 142 4.42 -16.14 7.86
N ALA A 143 3.97 -17.38 7.79
CA ALA A 143 3.31 -18.08 8.90
C ALA A 143 4.18 -19.27 9.31
N LEU A 144 4.55 -19.34 10.60
CA LEU A 144 5.39 -20.41 11.13
C LEU A 144 4.52 -21.39 11.91
N LEU A 145 4.48 -22.65 11.47
CA LEU A 145 3.93 -23.75 12.26
C LEU A 145 5.05 -24.34 13.10
N LEU A 146 5.05 -24.03 14.40
CA LEU A 146 5.98 -24.64 15.36
C LEU A 146 5.33 -25.90 15.93
N LYS A 147 6.08 -27.01 15.92
CA LYS A 147 5.68 -28.27 16.55
C LYS A 147 6.59 -28.52 17.74
N GLU A 148 6.00 -28.98 18.84
CA GLU A 148 6.72 -29.47 20.03
C GLU A 148 7.04 -30.96 19.86
#